data_AF-A0A927MFD6-F1
#
_entry.id   AF-A0A927MFD6-F1
#
_cell.length_a   1.000
_cell.length_b   1.000
_cell.length_c   1.000
_cell.angle_alpha   90.00
_cell.angle_beta   90.00
_cell.angle_gamma   90.00
#
_symmetry.space_group_name_H-M   'P 1'
#
loop_
_entity.id
_entity.type
_entity.pdbx_description
1 polymer ?
#
loop_
_entity_poly.entity_id
_entity_poly.type
_entity_poly.pdbx_seq_one_letter_code
_entity_poly.pdbx_strand_id
1 'polypeptide(L)'
;MIGKRYGIKISGGGDLPGFLSKLAVTGTKITAISIMDGVAHFRTDKKGVAQIRRHRRRYRLKTNITIISSEENAGGILSSYRFLIACIIPFIASFFLWTVEVESDMPEIVERIEGKLEKSSIIPFKPIAFIPDEGEIRRDLMLDEPALSWVRIRRVGATLTIIPMLSPPSTNTTKVDGPPSDLVARTGGVITRFELEKGERVSRVHQTVKEGDVLATGTLEQGDKTAVVGADGSVYADYWIEYAFNLPKKINFQTQGEEIVAYTFHPPWQRNNEKSKNNNEKEWLPWPLITSERHVKEIAGQFELAEGMEQTTLIPLLKYKLLSETFSKAIIRDEQILHVTYDNDKVSGTILFLINDDIAIKRPIPQGD
;
A
#
# COMPACT_ATOMS: atom_id res chain seq x y z
N MET A 1 -51.81 -23.49 4.43
CA MET A 1 -51.61 -24.09 3.09
C MET A 1 -52.57 -23.45 2.10
N ILE A 2 -52.09 -22.49 1.31
CA ILE A 2 -52.88 -21.95 0.19
C ILE A 2 -52.81 -22.99 -0.93
N GLY A 3 -53.95 -23.64 -1.22
CA GLY A 3 -54.01 -24.68 -2.24
C GLY A 3 -53.74 -24.11 -3.63
N LYS A 4 -52.96 -24.81 -4.46
CA LYS A 4 -52.74 -24.46 -5.87
C LYS A 4 -54.09 -24.29 -6.57
N ARG A 5 -54.36 -23.09 -7.10
CA ARG A 5 -55.57 -22.78 -7.88
C ARG A 5 -55.30 -23.02 -9.36
N TYR A 6 -56.27 -23.56 -10.07
CA TYR A 6 -56.17 -23.86 -11.49
C TYR A 6 -57.12 -22.96 -12.28
N GLY A 7 -56.61 -22.31 -13.32
CA GLY A 7 -57.42 -21.62 -14.31
C GLY A 7 -57.92 -22.61 -15.34
N ILE A 8 -59.21 -22.57 -15.64
CA ILE A 8 -59.82 -23.48 -16.61
C ILE A 8 -60.50 -22.64 -17.68
N LYS A 9 -60.15 -22.93 -18.94
CA LYS A 9 -60.82 -22.45 -20.15
C LYS A 9 -61.59 -23.61 -20.76
N ILE A 10 -62.91 -23.46 -20.91
CA ILE A 10 -63.79 -24.46 -21.52
C ILE A 10 -64.36 -23.88 -22.81
N SER A 11 -64.20 -24.61 -23.91
CA SER A 11 -64.70 -24.25 -25.24
C SER A 11 -65.28 -25.48 -25.94
N GLY A 12 -66.38 -25.34 -26.68
CA GLY A 12 -66.94 -26.44 -27.48
C GLY A 12 -68.42 -26.25 -27.82
N GLY A 13 -68.88 -26.86 -28.92
CA GLY A 13 -70.28 -26.82 -29.38
C GLY A 13 -71.23 -27.76 -28.62
N GLY A 14 -70.93 -28.08 -27.35
CA GLY A 14 -71.77 -28.89 -26.46
C GLY A 14 -72.52 -28.04 -25.44
N ASP A 15 -73.35 -28.66 -24.61
CA ASP A 15 -74.15 -27.96 -23.59
C ASP A 15 -73.28 -27.44 -22.42
N LEU A 16 -72.84 -26.20 -22.55
CA LEU A 16 -72.01 -25.48 -21.59
C LEU A 16 -72.80 -25.05 -20.32
N PRO A 17 -74.04 -24.53 -20.43
CA PRO A 17 -74.88 -24.26 -19.26
C PRO A 17 -75.17 -25.50 -18.40
N GLY A 18 -75.50 -26.64 -19.03
CA GLY A 18 -75.74 -27.91 -18.32
C GLY A 18 -74.49 -28.46 -17.63
N PHE A 19 -73.31 -28.23 -18.21
CA PHE A 19 -72.04 -28.59 -17.58
C PHE A 19 -71.74 -27.74 -16.33
N LEU A 20 -71.97 -26.42 -16.40
CA LEU A 20 -71.74 -25.51 -15.28
C LEU A 20 -72.71 -25.76 -14.12
N SER A 21 -73.99 -26.01 -14.41
CA SER A 21 -74.98 -26.35 -13.38
C SER A 21 -74.62 -27.65 -12.66
N LYS A 22 -74.14 -28.66 -13.41
CA LYS A 22 -73.70 -29.93 -12.81
C LYS A 22 -72.48 -29.74 -11.91
N LEU A 23 -71.53 -28.89 -12.31
CA LEU A 23 -70.37 -28.57 -11.48
C LEU A 23 -70.75 -27.89 -10.17
N ALA A 24 -71.69 -26.94 -10.21
CA ALA A 24 -72.22 -26.29 -9.02
C ALA A 24 -72.88 -27.29 -8.06
N VAL A 25 -73.69 -28.22 -8.58
CA VAL A 25 -74.34 -29.28 -7.78
C VAL A 25 -73.31 -30.25 -7.16
N THR A 26 -72.21 -30.54 -7.85
CA THR A 26 -71.13 -31.40 -7.32
C THR A 26 -70.23 -30.73 -6.28
N GLY A 27 -70.53 -29.48 -5.88
CA GLY A 27 -69.80 -28.77 -4.82
C GLY A 27 -68.39 -28.36 -5.22
N THR A 28 -68.11 -28.15 -6.51
CA THR A 28 -66.81 -27.63 -6.94
C THR A 28 -66.72 -26.15 -6.62
N LYS A 29 -65.62 -25.73 -5.99
CA LYS A 29 -65.35 -24.31 -5.74
C LYS A 29 -65.01 -23.63 -7.06
N ILE A 30 -65.97 -22.90 -7.62
CA ILE A 30 -65.80 -22.09 -8.81
C ILE A 30 -65.61 -20.63 -8.36
N THR A 31 -64.53 -19.99 -8.78
CA THR A 31 -64.23 -18.59 -8.46
C THR A 31 -63.93 -17.82 -9.75
N ALA A 32 -64.40 -16.58 -9.87
CA ALA A 32 -64.20 -15.71 -11.02
C ALA A 32 -64.62 -16.35 -12.36
N ILE A 33 -65.93 -16.62 -12.50
CA ILE A 33 -66.50 -17.13 -13.75
C ILE A 33 -66.72 -15.98 -14.73
N SER A 34 -66.25 -16.14 -15.97
CA SER A 34 -66.51 -15.23 -17.09
C SER A 34 -66.90 -16.05 -18.31
N ILE A 35 -67.98 -15.67 -18.98
CA ILE A 35 -68.50 -16.33 -20.19
C ILE A 35 -68.46 -15.28 -21.30
N MET A 36 -67.61 -15.51 -22.30
CA MET A 36 -67.54 -14.67 -23.51
C MET A 36 -67.55 -15.59 -24.73
N ASP A 37 -68.42 -15.29 -25.71
CA ASP A 37 -68.53 -16.00 -27.00
C ASP A 37 -68.57 -17.54 -26.89
N GLY A 38 -69.38 -18.06 -25.96
CA GLY A 38 -69.51 -19.52 -25.77
C GLY A 38 -68.29 -20.19 -25.13
N VAL A 39 -67.35 -19.41 -24.59
CA VAL A 39 -66.16 -19.88 -23.86
C VAL A 39 -66.27 -19.48 -22.39
N ALA A 40 -66.19 -20.46 -21.49
CA ALA A 40 -66.22 -20.23 -20.05
C ALA A 40 -64.81 -20.28 -19.44
N HIS A 41 -64.47 -19.22 -18.71
CA HIS A 41 -63.24 -19.09 -17.93
C HIS A 41 -63.58 -19.10 -16.46
N PHE A 42 -63.00 -20.00 -15.67
CA PHE A 42 -63.16 -19.97 -14.21
C PHE A 42 -61.98 -20.60 -13.48
N ARG A 43 -61.85 -20.30 -12.19
CA ARG A 43 -60.81 -20.84 -11.31
C ARG A 43 -61.38 -21.91 -10.39
N THR A 44 -60.63 -22.99 -10.17
CA THR A 44 -61.03 -24.10 -9.28
C THR A 44 -59.84 -24.74 -8.57
N ASP A 45 -60.12 -25.46 -7.49
CA ASP A 45 -59.15 -26.28 -6.76
C ASP A 45 -58.86 -27.62 -7.46
N LYS A 46 -57.83 -28.34 -7.00
CA LYS A 46 -57.42 -29.69 -7.48
C LYS A 46 -58.60 -30.68 -7.52
N LYS A 47 -59.49 -30.64 -6.53
CA LYS A 47 -60.69 -31.50 -6.46
C LYS A 47 -61.67 -31.19 -7.61
N GLY A 48 -61.86 -29.91 -7.95
CA GLY A 48 -62.72 -29.51 -9.07
C GLY A 48 -62.12 -29.84 -10.43
N VAL A 49 -60.79 -29.76 -10.60
CA VAL A 49 -60.11 -30.25 -11.83
C VAL A 49 -60.41 -31.73 -12.07
N ALA A 50 -60.39 -32.56 -11.03
CA ALA A 50 -60.69 -33.98 -11.13
C ALA A 50 -62.14 -34.23 -11.58
N GLN A 51 -63.11 -33.49 -11.03
CA GLN A 51 -64.52 -33.59 -11.42
C GLN A 51 -64.75 -33.14 -12.88
N ILE A 52 -64.06 -32.09 -13.31
CA ILE A 52 -64.13 -31.57 -14.68
C ILE A 52 -63.60 -32.62 -15.66
N ARG A 53 -62.48 -33.27 -15.36
CA ARG A 53 -61.96 -34.37 -16.19
C ARG A 53 -62.94 -35.55 -16.29
N ARG A 54 -63.67 -35.86 -15.21
CA ARG A 54 -64.65 -36.96 -15.18
C ARG A 54 -65.87 -36.69 -16.06
N HIS A 55 -66.38 -35.46 -16.05
CA HIS A 55 -67.63 -35.11 -16.75
C HIS A 55 -67.43 -34.53 -18.16
N ARG A 56 -66.21 -34.12 -18.53
CA ARG A 56 -65.89 -33.52 -19.84
C ARG A 56 -66.38 -34.34 -21.04
N ARG A 57 -66.18 -35.67 -21.02
CA ARG A 57 -66.51 -36.56 -22.15
C ARG A 57 -68.01 -36.62 -22.43
N ARG A 58 -68.84 -36.52 -21.39
CA ARG A 58 -70.31 -36.60 -21.50
C ARG A 58 -70.91 -35.39 -22.23
N TYR A 59 -70.31 -34.20 -22.04
CA TYR A 59 -70.79 -32.94 -22.61
C TYR A 59 -70.01 -32.49 -23.86
N ARG A 60 -69.08 -33.31 -24.39
CA ARG A 60 -68.28 -33.04 -25.61
C ARG A 60 -67.53 -31.69 -25.60
N LEU A 61 -67.03 -31.24 -24.44
CA LEU A 61 -66.32 -29.97 -24.30
C LEU A 61 -64.79 -30.13 -24.37
N LYS A 62 -64.07 -29.14 -24.92
CA LYS A 62 -62.60 -29.03 -24.87
C LYS A 62 -62.20 -28.17 -23.68
N THR A 63 -61.30 -28.68 -22.85
CA THR A 63 -60.85 -28.01 -21.61
C THR A 63 -59.34 -27.78 -21.64
N ASN A 64 -58.91 -26.53 -21.50
CA ASN A 64 -57.51 -26.17 -21.23
C ASN A 64 -57.37 -25.82 -19.74
N ILE A 65 -56.48 -26.52 -19.05
CA ILE A 65 -56.20 -26.30 -17.63
C ILE A 65 -54.83 -25.63 -17.54
N THR A 66 -54.81 -24.39 -17.07
CA THR A 66 -53.58 -23.64 -16.80
C THR A 66 -53.33 -23.62 -15.30
N ILE A 67 -52.11 -23.97 -14.88
CA ILE A 67 -51.71 -23.84 -13.48
C ILE A 67 -51.50 -22.35 -13.22
N ILE A 68 -52.30 -21.76 -12.33
CA ILE A 68 -52.06 -20.40 -11.86
C ILE A 68 -51.13 -20.56 -10.66
N SER A 69 -49.83 -20.34 -10.88
CA SER A 69 -48.91 -20.15 -9.76
C SER A 69 -49.40 -18.92 -9.00
N SER A 70 -49.87 -19.13 -7.77
CA SER A 70 -50.08 -18.03 -6.84
C SER A 70 -48.75 -17.32 -6.72
N GLU A 71 -48.70 -16.03 -7.07
CA GLU A 71 -47.53 -15.17 -6.88
C GLU A 71 -46.98 -15.35 -5.47
N GLU A 72 -45.66 -15.32 -5.42
CA GLU A 72 -44.84 -15.75 -4.32
C GLU A 72 -45.21 -15.05 -3.02
N ASN A 73 -45.46 -15.84 -1.97
CA ASN A 73 -45.60 -15.34 -0.61
C ASN A 73 -44.27 -14.66 -0.21
N ALA A 74 -44.17 -13.34 -0.36
CA ALA A 74 -43.06 -12.55 0.17
C ALA A 74 -42.86 -12.74 1.70
N GLY A 75 -43.92 -13.13 2.42
CA GLY A 75 -43.87 -13.49 3.84
C GLY A 75 -43.18 -14.82 4.17
N GLY A 76 -42.82 -15.64 3.18
CA GLY A 76 -42.13 -16.92 3.37
C GLY A 76 -40.60 -16.82 3.38
N ILE A 77 -40.03 -15.70 2.90
CA ILE A 77 -38.57 -15.52 2.81
C ILE A 77 -37.98 -15.37 4.22
N LEU A 78 -38.60 -14.54 5.07
CA LEU A 78 -38.16 -14.27 6.44
C LEU A 78 -38.28 -15.48 7.39
N SER A 79 -39.24 -16.38 7.15
CA SER A 79 -39.46 -17.60 7.97
C SER A 79 -38.69 -18.83 7.47
N SER A 80 -37.96 -18.71 6.37
CA SER A 80 -37.24 -19.85 5.80
C SER A 80 -35.89 -20.05 6.49
N TYR A 81 -35.44 -21.30 6.61
CA TYR A 81 -34.10 -21.66 7.09
C TYR A 81 -32.97 -20.95 6.32
N ARG A 82 -33.25 -20.51 5.08
CA ARG A 82 -32.31 -19.75 4.23
C ARG A 82 -32.06 -18.35 4.77
N PHE A 83 -33.08 -17.68 5.34
CA PHE A 83 -32.91 -16.38 6.00
C PHE A 83 -32.09 -16.51 7.28
N LEU A 84 -32.33 -17.57 8.06
CA LEU A 84 -31.56 -17.87 9.26
C LEU A 84 -30.07 -18.11 8.92
N ILE A 85 -29.78 -18.89 7.88
CA ILE A 85 -28.41 -19.08 7.36
C ILE A 85 -27.81 -17.75 6.87
N ALA A 86 -28.58 -16.93 6.14
CA ALA A 86 -28.13 -15.63 5.66
C ALA A 86 -27.78 -14.64 6.79
N CYS A 87 -28.42 -14.74 7.95
CA CYS A 87 -28.07 -13.95 9.13
C CYS A 87 -26.91 -14.54 9.94
N ILE A 88 -26.79 -15.88 10.01
CA ILE A 88 -25.72 -16.56 10.75
C ILE A 88 -24.36 -16.36 10.07
N ILE A 89 -24.29 -16.43 8.74
CA ILE A 89 -23.02 -16.29 8.01
C ILE A 89 -22.27 -14.99 8.36
N PRO A 90 -22.87 -13.79 8.23
CA PRO A 90 -22.18 -12.55 8.59
C PRO A 90 -21.87 -12.45 10.09
N PHE A 91 -22.73 -13.04 10.94
CA PHE A 91 -22.49 -13.07 12.38
C PHE A 91 -21.24 -13.90 12.73
N ILE A 92 -21.10 -15.09 12.15
CA ILE A 92 -19.91 -15.93 12.30
C ILE A 92 -18.70 -15.23 11.70
N ALA A 93 -18.83 -14.65 10.51
CA ALA A 93 -17.76 -13.90 9.84
C ALA A 93 -17.22 -12.74 10.71
N SER A 94 -18.07 -12.09 11.50
CA SER A 94 -17.65 -11.00 12.39
C SER A 94 -16.68 -11.44 13.52
N PHE A 95 -16.56 -12.73 13.80
CA PHE A 95 -15.61 -13.26 14.79
C PHE A 95 -14.24 -13.61 14.21
N PHE A 96 -14.05 -13.41 12.91
CA PHE A 96 -12.77 -13.65 12.25
C PHE A 96 -12.01 -12.34 12.00
N LEU A 97 -10.70 -12.43 12.06
CA LEU A 97 -9.79 -11.39 11.57
C LEU A 97 -9.72 -11.49 10.05
N TRP A 98 -10.08 -10.42 9.34
CA TRP A 98 -10.10 -10.42 7.87
C TRP A 98 -8.90 -9.70 7.29
N THR A 99 -8.45 -8.63 7.94
CA THR A 99 -7.36 -7.80 7.44
C THR A 99 -6.34 -7.51 8.52
N VAL A 100 -5.07 -7.63 8.14
CA VAL A 100 -3.91 -7.21 8.91
C VAL A 100 -3.17 -6.21 8.05
N GLU A 101 -2.97 -5.00 8.58
CA GLU A 101 -2.37 -3.89 7.85
C GLU A 101 -1.20 -3.34 8.67
N VAL A 102 -0.06 -3.13 8.01
CA VAL A 102 1.14 -2.55 8.63
C VAL A 102 1.40 -1.19 7.99
N GLU A 103 1.27 -0.11 8.77
CA GLU A 103 1.40 1.26 8.29
C GLU A 103 2.79 1.81 8.64
N SER A 104 3.68 1.87 7.65
CA SER A 104 5.07 2.32 7.81
C SER A 104 5.58 3.00 6.54
N ASP A 105 6.39 4.05 6.70
CA ASP A 105 7.02 4.78 5.58
C ASP A 105 8.14 3.97 4.89
N MET A 106 8.66 2.94 5.56
CA MET A 106 9.76 2.11 5.07
C MET A 106 9.26 0.71 4.68
N PRO A 107 9.37 0.30 3.41
CA PRO A 107 8.85 -0.98 2.93
C PRO A 107 9.60 -2.19 3.51
N GLU A 108 10.89 -2.05 3.80
CA GLU A 108 11.70 -3.13 4.41
C GLU A 108 11.17 -3.54 5.79
N ILE A 109 10.68 -2.58 6.57
CA ILE A 109 10.14 -2.83 7.92
C ILE A 109 8.75 -3.48 7.82
N VAL A 110 7.96 -3.12 6.81
CA VAL A 110 6.66 -3.74 6.53
C VAL A 110 6.84 -5.24 6.28
N GLU A 111 7.71 -5.61 5.34
CA GLU A 111 7.93 -7.01 4.96
C GLU A 111 8.41 -7.87 6.15
N ARG A 112 9.30 -7.32 6.99
CA ARG A 112 9.80 -8.02 8.18
C ARG A 112 8.73 -8.22 9.23
N ILE A 113 7.93 -7.20 9.52
CA ILE A 113 6.84 -7.27 10.49
C ILE A 113 5.77 -8.24 10.00
N GLU A 114 5.36 -8.17 8.74
CA GLU A 114 4.41 -9.10 8.13
C GLU A 114 4.91 -10.55 8.22
N GLY A 115 6.16 -10.81 7.80
CA GLY A 115 6.76 -12.14 7.90
C GLY A 115 6.86 -12.66 9.33
N LYS A 116 6.92 -11.78 10.34
CA LYS A 116 6.89 -12.19 11.75
C LYS A 116 5.47 -12.47 12.24
N LEU A 117 4.49 -11.65 11.86
CA LEU A 117 3.09 -11.91 12.19
C LEU A 117 2.65 -13.28 11.65
N GLU A 118 3.09 -13.64 10.44
CA GLU A 118 2.88 -14.98 9.89
C GLU A 118 3.48 -16.08 10.77
N LYS A 119 4.74 -15.92 11.21
CA LYS A 119 5.43 -16.87 12.12
C LYS A 119 4.73 -16.99 13.48
N SER A 120 4.26 -15.87 14.03
CA SER A 120 3.46 -15.83 15.28
C SER A 120 2.01 -16.28 15.06
N SER A 121 1.69 -16.82 13.88
CA SER A 121 0.36 -17.31 13.51
C SER A 121 -0.73 -16.24 13.60
N ILE A 122 -0.39 -14.96 13.43
CA ILE A 122 -1.33 -13.83 13.32
C ILE A 122 -1.54 -13.60 11.82
N ILE A 123 -2.44 -14.39 11.25
CA ILE A 123 -2.72 -14.44 9.81
C ILE A 123 -4.20 -14.07 9.61
N PRO A 124 -4.58 -13.46 8.47
CA PRO A 124 -5.98 -13.35 8.07
C PRO A 124 -6.73 -14.68 8.18
N PHE A 125 -8.04 -14.62 8.42
CA PHE A 125 -8.97 -15.74 8.63
C PHE A 125 -8.80 -16.50 9.95
N LYS A 126 -8.05 -15.97 10.92
CA LYS A 126 -8.06 -16.55 12.27
C LYS A 126 -9.23 -16.07 13.12
N PRO A 127 -9.80 -16.95 13.98
CA PRO A 127 -10.72 -16.53 15.02
C PRO A 127 -10.04 -15.52 15.94
N ILE A 128 -10.73 -14.41 16.18
CA ILE A 128 -10.29 -13.33 17.07
C ILE A 128 -9.86 -13.83 18.46
N ALA A 129 -10.53 -14.86 18.98
CA ALA A 129 -10.28 -15.40 20.32
C ALA A 129 -8.93 -16.13 20.45
N PHE A 130 -8.29 -16.48 19.33
CA PHE A 130 -6.99 -17.15 19.29
C PHE A 130 -5.82 -16.18 19.08
N ILE A 131 -6.09 -14.88 18.97
CA ILE A 131 -5.06 -13.86 18.81
C ILE A 131 -4.49 -13.53 20.20
N PRO A 132 -3.16 -13.51 20.38
CA PRO A 132 -2.53 -13.11 21.64
C PRO A 132 -2.93 -11.69 22.06
N ASP A 133 -2.75 -11.37 23.34
CA ASP A 133 -3.03 -10.02 23.82
C ASP A 133 -2.14 -8.98 23.12
N GLU A 134 -2.61 -7.74 22.97
CA GLU A 134 -1.86 -6.67 22.29
C GLU A 134 -0.49 -6.43 22.94
N GLY A 135 -0.38 -6.62 24.27
CA GLY A 135 0.87 -6.52 25.00
C GLY A 135 1.88 -7.61 24.61
N GLU A 136 1.43 -8.83 24.38
CA GLU A 136 2.28 -9.95 23.97
C GLU A 136 2.78 -9.76 22.54
N ILE A 137 1.89 -9.38 21.61
CA ILE A 137 2.25 -9.10 20.22
C ILE A 137 3.28 -7.95 20.16
N ARG A 138 3.06 -6.88 20.93
CA ARG A 138 4.02 -5.77 21.02
C ARG A 138 5.37 -6.24 21.53
N ARG A 139 5.39 -7.03 22.60
CA ARG A 139 6.63 -7.52 23.19
C ARG A 139 7.42 -8.39 22.23
N ASP A 140 6.75 -9.31 21.54
CA ASP A 140 7.39 -10.21 20.58
C ASP A 140 7.96 -9.44 19.38
N LEU A 141 7.21 -8.45 18.85
CA LEU A 141 7.70 -7.60 17.75
C LEU A 141 8.90 -6.75 18.16
N MET A 142 8.89 -6.19 19.39
CA MET A 142 10.00 -5.36 19.89
C MET A 142 11.24 -6.19 20.27
N LEU A 143 11.08 -7.46 20.66
CA LEU A 143 12.21 -8.33 20.97
C LEU A 143 13.01 -8.71 19.72
N ASP A 144 12.32 -8.89 18.59
CA ASP A 144 12.95 -9.31 17.34
C ASP A 144 13.55 -8.13 16.56
N GLU A 145 12.92 -6.96 16.62
CA GLU A 145 13.38 -5.77 15.90
C GLU A 145 13.79 -4.64 16.86
N PRO A 146 15.08 -4.60 17.27
CA PRO A 146 15.59 -3.56 18.18
C PRO A 146 15.59 -2.16 17.55
N ALA A 147 15.39 -2.06 16.23
CA ALA A 147 15.20 -0.79 15.53
C ALA A 147 13.86 -0.11 15.87
N LEU A 148 12.88 -0.86 16.39
CA LEU A 148 11.58 -0.32 16.80
C LEU A 148 11.67 0.28 18.21
N SER A 149 11.27 1.54 18.35
CA SER A 149 11.14 2.18 19.66
C SER A 149 9.83 1.80 20.34
N TRP A 150 8.76 1.69 19.56
CA TRP A 150 7.44 1.34 20.05
C TRP A 150 6.59 0.76 18.91
N VAL A 151 5.62 -0.09 19.25
CA VAL A 151 4.63 -0.59 18.28
C VAL A 151 3.23 -0.27 18.79
N ARG A 152 2.50 0.55 18.04
CA ARG A 152 1.09 0.83 18.30
C ARG A 152 0.26 -0.18 17.53
N ILE A 153 -0.55 -0.95 18.27
CA ILE A 153 -1.49 -1.90 17.71
C ILE A 153 -2.89 -1.28 17.88
N ARG A 154 -3.66 -1.25 16.80
CA ARG A 154 -5.04 -0.78 16.80
C ARG A 154 -5.91 -1.88 16.23
N ARG A 155 -6.97 -2.23 16.96
CA ARG A 155 -7.95 -3.20 16.50
C ARG A 155 -9.31 -2.56 16.30
N VAL A 156 -9.83 -2.59 15.07
CA VAL A 156 -11.15 -2.05 14.72
C VAL A 156 -11.96 -3.17 14.07
N GLY A 157 -12.88 -3.77 14.83
CA GLY A 157 -13.71 -4.88 14.35
C GLY A 157 -12.88 -6.09 13.91
N ALA A 158 -12.90 -6.34 12.60
CA ALA A 158 -12.22 -7.43 11.91
C ALA A 158 -10.82 -7.06 11.37
N THR A 159 -10.37 -5.84 11.61
CA THR A 159 -9.12 -5.28 11.09
C THR A 159 -8.12 -5.06 12.23
N LEU A 160 -6.88 -5.51 12.03
CA LEU A 160 -5.75 -5.28 12.91
C LEU A 160 -4.74 -4.39 12.20
N THR A 161 -4.55 -3.17 12.68
CA THR A 161 -3.57 -2.22 12.14
C THR A 161 -2.38 -2.14 13.09
N ILE A 162 -1.17 -2.29 12.55
CA ILE A 162 0.08 -2.22 13.29
C ILE A 162 0.89 -1.05 12.76
N ILE A 163 1.20 -0.12 13.65
CA ILE A 163 1.93 1.09 13.34
C ILE A 163 3.27 1.02 14.09
N PRO A 164 4.36 0.57 13.43
CA PRO A 164 5.69 0.62 13.99
C PRO A 164 6.18 2.07 14.13
N MET A 165 6.75 2.39 15.29
CA MET A 165 7.48 3.63 15.51
C MET A 165 8.96 3.30 15.62
N LEU A 166 9.74 3.81 14.67
CA LEU A 166 11.18 3.60 14.64
C LEU A 166 11.85 4.36 15.77
N SER A 167 12.88 3.74 16.34
CA SER A 167 13.83 4.45 17.17
C SER A 167 14.48 5.53 16.33
N PRO A 168 14.54 6.79 16.79
CA PRO A 168 15.41 7.77 16.16
C PRO A 168 16.80 7.13 16.09
N PRO A 169 17.52 7.24 14.95
CA PRO A 169 18.87 6.69 14.85
C PRO A 169 19.62 7.23 16.05
N SER A 170 20.06 6.35 16.95
CA SER A 170 20.83 6.80 18.09
C SER A 170 22.07 7.44 17.50
N THR A 171 22.18 8.76 17.56
CA THR A 171 23.42 9.49 17.27
C THR A 171 24.53 9.12 18.27
N ASN A 172 24.29 8.12 19.11
CA ASN A 172 25.31 7.28 19.69
C ASN A 172 25.89 6.34 18.61
N THR A 173 26.41 6.89 17.51
CA THR A 173 27.77 6.44 17.17
C THR A 173 28.53 6.63 18.46
N THR A 174 28.88 5.54 19.14
CA THR A 174 29.96 5.56 20.11
C THR A 174 31.13 6.13 19.34
N LYS A 175 31.28 7.46 19.32
CA LYS A 175 32.48 8.12 18.84
C LYS A 175 33.52 7.47 19.71
N VAL A 176 34.35 6.62 19.09
CA VAL A 176 35.48 6.02 19.77
C VAL A 176 36.16 7.19 20.44
N ASP A 177 36.17 7.21 21.78
CA ASP A 177 36.87 8.23 22.56
C ASP A 177 38.35 8.05 22.20
N GLY A 178 38.75 8.77 21.15
CA GLY A 178 40.11 8.80 20.68
C GLY A 178 40.99 9.54 21.68
N PRO A 179 42.31 9.57 21.45
CA PRO A 179 43.18 10.41 22.26
C PRO A 179 42.65 11.86 22.25
N PRO A 180 42.80 12.60 23.37
CA PRO A 180 42.38 13.99 23.42
C PRO A 180 43.04 14.74 22.26
N SER A 181 42.20 15.39 21.45
CA SER A 181 42.59 15.97 20.17
C SER A 181 42.12 17.42 20.10
N ASP A 182 42.86 18.25 19.38
CA ASP A 182 42.38 19.56 18.93
C ASP A 182 41.57 19.41 17.63
N LEU A 183 40.71 20.38 17.34
CA LEU A 183 40.07 20.50 16.03
C LEU A 183 40.89 21.44 15.15
N VAL A 184 41.33 20.95 14.00
CA VAL A 184 42.07 21.72 12.98
C VAL A 184 41.29 21.78 11.67
N ALA A 185 41.53 22.82 10.89
CA ALA A 185 40.90 23.00 9.59
C ALA A 185 41.46 22.04 8.53
N ARG A 186 40.60 21.24 7.90
CA ARG A 186 40.90 20.43 6.70
C ARG A 186 41.22 21.28 5.49
N THR A 187 40.56 22.42 5.37
CA THR A 187 40.62 23.28 4.18
C THR A 187 40.46 24.72 4.64
N GLY A 188 41.09 25.65 3.91
CA GLY A 188 40.94 27.07 4.17
C GLY A 188 39.55 27.58 3.77
N GLY A 189 38.99 28.49 4.56
CA GLY A 189 37.65 29.02 4.35
C GLY A 189 37.27 30.11 5.35
N VAL A 190 36.07 30.65 5.23
CA VAL A 190 35.51 31.63 6.18
C VAL A 190 34.56 30.92 7.12
N ILE A 191 34.84 30.94 8.42
CA ILE A 191 34.02 30.24 9.41
C ILE A 191 32.65 30.87 9.50
N THR A 192 31.61 30.05 9.43
CA THR A 192 30.21 30.48 9.48
C THR A 192 29.54 30.16 10.81
N ARG A 193 29.79 28.97 11.36
CA ARG A 193 29.22 28.54 12.64
C ARG A 193 30.07 27.46 13.29
N PHE A 194 29.97 27.39 14.61
CA PHE A 194 30.56 26.35 15.44
C PHE A 194 29.46 25.52 16.09
N GLU A 195 29.62 24.21 16.09
CA GLU A 195 28.77 23.25 16.78
C GLU A 195 29.68 22.35 17.62
N LEU A 196 30.17 22.90 18.74
CA LEU A 196 31.12 22.23 19.64
C LEU A 196 30.39 21.53 20.77
N GLU A 197 30.69 20.25 20.98
CA GLU A 197 30.26 19.45 22.14
C GLU A 197 31.25 19.58 23.29
N LYS A 198 32.56 19.58 22.98
CA LYS A 198 33.67 19.67 23.94
C LYS A 198 34.79 20.55 23.38
N GLY A 199 35.58 21.14 24.27
CA GLY A 199 36.71 22.02 23.94
C GLY A 199 36.37 23.51 23.94
N GLU A 200 37.39 24.34 23.76
CA GLU A 200 37.27 25.79 23.72
C GLU A 200 37.54 26.33 22.32
N ARG A 201 36.70 27.25 21.84
CA ARG A 201 36.87 27.88 20.53
C ARG A 201 38.09 28.81 20.53
N VAL A 202 39.01 28.61 19.59
CA VAL A 202 40.18 29.48 19.39
C VAL A 202 39.88 30.51 18.30
N SER A 203 39.22 30.07 17.24
CA SER A 203 38.82 30.91 16.11
C SER A 203 37.45 31.55 16.31
N ARG A 204 37.19 32.63 15.57
CA ARG A 204 35.94 33.40 15.63
C ARG A 204 35.08 33.16 14.40
N VAL A 205 33.77 33.35 14.56
CA VAL A 205 32.83 33.37 13.43
C VAL A 205 33.20 34.54 12.51
N HIS A 206 33.13 34.32 11.19
CA HIS A 206 33.57 35.21 10.12
C HIS A 206 35.09 35.41 10.00
N GLN A 207 35.89 34.63 10.73
CA GLN A 207 37.34 34.61 10.54
C GLN A 207 37.72 33.71 9.35
N THR A 208 38.66 34.17 8.54
CA THR A 208 39.31 33.34 7.52
C THR A 208 40.36 32.45 8.17
N VAL A 209 40.29 31.15 7.89
CA VAL A 209 41.26 30.15 8.32
C VAL A 209 41.91 29.49 7.12
N LYS A 210 43.12 28.98 7.32
CA LYS A 210 43.86 28.15 6.36
C LYS A 210 43.82 26.70 6.80
N GLU A 211 44.13 25.81 5.86
CA GLU A 211 44.35 24.40 6.18
C GLU A 211 45.43 24.26 7.27
N GLY A 212 45.11 23.48 8.30
CA GLY A 212 45.97 23.25 9.47
C GLY A 212 45.77 24.22 10.64
N ASP A 213 45.01 25.31 10.47
CA ASP A 213 44.73 26.26 11.56
C ASP A 213 43.89 25.60 12.67
N VAL A 214 44.18 25.94 13.93
CA VAL A 214 43.45 25.42 15.09
C VAL A 214 42.11 26.14 15.22
N LEU A 215 41.03 25.37 15.08
CA LEU A 215 39.66 25.87 15.16
C LEU A 215 39.17 25.91 16.61
N ALA A 216 39.37 24.80 17.32
CA ALA A 216 39.04 24.64 18.73
C ALA A 216 40.10 23.78 19.42
N THR A 217 40.42 24.12 20.67
CA THR A 217 41.42 23.42 21.47
C THR A 217 40.78 22.49 22.49
N GLY A 218 41.40 21.33 22.69
CA GLY A 218 41.03 20.36 23.72
C GLY A 218 41.66 20.62 25.08
N THR A 219 42.55 21.61 25.20
CA THR A 219 43.17 22.06 26.46
C THR A 219 42.43 23.27 27.02
N LEU A 220 41.88 23.14 28.22
CA LEU A 220 41.23 24.23 28.94
C LEU A 220 42.24 24.85 29.91
N GLU A 221 42.49 26.16 29.77
CA GLU A 221 43.33 26.93 30.67
C GLU A 221 42.46 27.82 31.55
N GLN A 222 42.38 27.52 32.85
CA GLN A 222 41.69 28.36 33.82
C GLN A 222 42.69 28.83 34.89
N GLY A 223 43.31 30.00 34.64
CA GLY A 223 44.40 30.52 35.48
C GLY A 223 45.62 29.61 35.41
N ASP A 224 46.10 29.13 36.56
CA ASP A 224 47.28 28.24 36.64
C ASP A 224 46.96 26.75 36.43
N LYS A 225 45.70 26.40 36.10
CA LYS A 225 45.29 25.00 35.91
C LYS A 225 45.00 24.71 34.44
N THR A 226 45.72 23.75 33.89
CA THR A 226 45.49 23.21 32.53
C THR A 226 44.83 21.84 32.63
N ALA A 227 43.67 21.66 31.98
CA ALA A 227 42.97 20.38 31.91
C ALA A 227 42.81 19.94 30.44
N VAL A 228 43.20 18.69 30.15
CA VAL A 228 43.10 18.10 28.80
C VAL A 228 41.79 17.31 28.70
N VAL A 229 40.81 17.83 27.96
CA VAL A 229 39.47 17.21 27.79
C VAL A 229 39.27 16.67 26.38
N GLY A 230 39.99 17.23 25.40
CA GLY A 230 39.79 16.96 23.97
C GLY A 230 38.64 17.79 23.40
N ALA A 231 38.83 18.31 22.19
CA ALA A 231 37.82 19.03 21.44
C ALA A 231 37.01 18.08 20.55
N ASP A 232 35.70 18.24 20.58
CA ASP A 232 34.77 17.48 19.73
C ASP A 232 33.63 18.38 19.27
N GLY A 233 33.23 18.23 18.01
CA GLY A 233 32.25 19.06 17.36
C GLY A 233 32.54 19.27 15.88
N SER A 234 31.64 19.98 15.22
CA SER A 234 31.71 20.34 13.81
C SER A 234 31.91 21.85 13.65
N VAL A 235 32.74 22.25 12.69
CA VAL A 235 33.01 23.66 12.39
C VAL A 235 32.75 23.89 10.91
N TYR A 236 31.72 24.67 10.62
CA TYR A 236 31.27 24.88 9.25
C TYR A 236 31.89 26.15 8.68
N ALA A 237 32.49 26.03 7.49
CA ALA A 237 33.10 27.16 6.80
C ALA A 237 32.64 27.24 5.33
N ASP A 238 32.58 28.46 4.83
CA ASP A 238 32.38 28.74 3.41
C ASP A 238 33.73 28.73 2.70
N TYR A 239 33.88 27.89 1.68
CA TYR A 239 35.06 27.86 0.81
C TYR A 239 34.68 27.56 -0.64
N TRP A 240 35.52 28.01 -1.56
CA TRP A 240 35.38 27.74 -2.98
C TRP A 240 36.10 26.44 -3.34
N ILE A 241 35.44 25.56 -4.08
CA ILE A 241 36.04 24.38 -4.68
C ILE A 241 35.92 24.43 -6.19
N GLU A 242 37.02 24.09 -6.87
CA GLU A 242 37.03 23.88 -8.32
C GLU A 242 36.66 22.42 -8.63
N TYR A 243 35.58 22.24 -9.38
CA TYR A 243 35.13 20.93 -9.84
C TYR A 243 35.33 20.81 -11.35
N ALA A 244 36.32 20.01 -11.74
CA ALA A 244 36.57 19.64 -13.13
C ALA A 244 35.72 18.43 -13.51
N PHE A 245 34.90 18.55 -14.56
CA PHE A 245 34.02 17.48 -15.01
C PHE A 245 34.30 17.07 -16.46
N ASN A 246 33.95 15.83 -16.77
CA ASN A 246 33.99 15.26 -18.11
C ASN A 246 32.79 14.33 -18.28
N LEU A 247 31.83 14.73 -19.11
CA LEU A 247 30.58 14.01 -19.33
C LEU A 247 30.41 13.65 -20.81
N PRO A 248 29.84 12.49 -21.14
CA PRO A 248 29.44 12.20 -22.50
C PRO A 248 28.28 13.12 -22.92
N LYS A 249 28.30 13.59 -24.17
CA LYS A 249 27.25 14.48 -24.70
C LYS A 249 25.87 13.81 -24.72
N LYS A 250 25.84 12.48 -24.90
CA LYS A 250 24.62 11.67 -24.88
C LYS A 250 24.51 10.93 -23.56
N ILE A 251 23.50 11.27 -22.76
CA ILE A 251 23.23 10.63 -21.48
C ILE A 251 21.97 9.78 -21.62
N ASN A 252 22.10 8.49 -21.33
CA ASN A 252 20.96 7.59 -21.20
C ASN A 252 20.46 7.68 -19.75
N PHE A 253 19.16 7.91 -19.57
CA PHE A 253 18.54 7.86 -18.25
C PHE A 253 17.45 6.80 -18.22
N GLN A 254 17.29 6.17 -17.07
CA GLN A 254 16.20 5.26 -16.76
C GLN A 254 15.47 5.82 -15.55
N THR A 255 14.23 6.22 -15.72
CA THR A 255 13.37 6.59 -14.60
C THR A 255 12.57 5.36 -14.20
N GLN A 256 12.55 5.04 -12.91
CA GLN A 256 11.63 4.05 -12.36
C GLN A 256 10.21 4.61 -12.54
N GLY A 257 9.44 4.03 -13.47
CA GLY A 257 8.06 4.46 -13.71
C GLY A 257 7.12 4.04 -12.60
N GLU A 258 5.89 4.55 -12.67
CA GLU A 258 4.81 4.18 -11.74
C GLU A 258 4.53 2.67 -11.80
N GLU A 259 4.40 2.06 -10.63
CA GLU A 259 3.98 0.67 -10.48
C GLU A 259 2.48 0.59 -10.75
N ILE A 260 2.09 0.03 -11.89
CA ILE A 260 0.68 -0.22 -12.19
C ILE A 260 0.39 -1.68 -11.87
N VAL A 261 -0.41 -1.91 -10.83
CA VAL A 261 -0.94 -3.23 -10.48
C VAL A 261 -2.21 -3.47 -11.26
N ALA A 262 -2.16 -4.35 -12.26
CA ALA A 262 -3.32 -4.76 -13.03
C ALA A 262 -3.95 -6.02 -12.40
N TYR A 263 -5.20 -5.92 -11.97
CA TYR A 263 -5.97 -7.07 -11.49
C TYR A 263 -6.78 -7.68 -12.64
N THR A 264 -6.49 -8.93 -12.98
CA THR A 264 -7.28 -9.65 -13.99
C THR A 264 -8.13 -10.72 -13.32
N PHE A 265 -9.44 -10.67 -13.58
CA PHE A 265 -10.40 -11.64 -13.07
C PHE A 265 -10.61 -12.75 -14.09
N HIS A 266 -10.48 -14.00 -13.65
CA HIS A 266 -10.69 -15.17 -14.49
C HIS A 266 -11.82 -16.04 -13.94
N PRO A 267 -12.95 -16.16 -14.67
CA PRO A 267 -14.02 -17.04 -14.24
C PRO A 267 -13.60 -18.52 -14.34
N PRO A 268 -14.12 -19.39 -13.45
CA PRO A 268 -13.65 -20.77 -13.28
C PRO A 268 -13.84 -21.71 -14.49
N TRP A 269 -14.58 -21.27 -15.53
CA TRP A 269 -14.79 -22.03 -16.77
C TRP A 269 -13.74 -21.75 -17.85
N GLN A 270 -12.90 -20.73 -17.68
CA GLN A 270 -11.91 -20.33 -18.68
C GLN A 270 -10.57 -20.95 -18.33
N ARG A 271 -10.37 -22.20 -18.76
CA ARG A 271 -9.12 -22.94 -18.57
C ARG A 271 -8.04 -22.33 -19.46
N ASN A 272 -7.27 -21.40 -18.91
CA ASN A 272 -6.18 -20.77 -19.62
C ASN A 272 -5.01 -21.77 -19.74
N ASN A 273 -4.54 -22.03 -20.97
CA ASN A 273 -3.46 -22.98 -21.26
C ASN A 273 -2.08 -22.31 -21.31
N GLU A 274 -1.99 -21.01 -21.05
CA GLU A 274 -0.73 -20.29 -21.02
C GLU A 274 -0.12 -20.40 -19.62
N LYS A 275 0.90 -21.26 -19.50
CA LYS A 275 1.76 -21.33 -18.32
C LYS A 275 2.46 -19.98 -18.16
N SER A 276 2.02 -19.19 -17.18
CA SER A 276 2.72 -17.99 -16.75
C SER A 276 4.12 -18.37 -16.27
N LYS A 277 5.15 -17.93 -17.00
CA LYS A 277 6.54 -17.95 -16.58
C LYS A 277 6.75 -16.73 -15.69
N ASN A 278 6.37 -16.81 -14.43
CA ASN A 278 7.04 -16.05 -13.38
C ASN A 278 6.84 -16.79 -12.05
N ASN A 279 7.88 -17.55 -11.69
CA ASN A 279 8.04 -18.06 -10.35
C ASN A 279 8.22 -16.84 -9.43
N ASN A 280 7.19 -16.47 -8.67
CA ASN A 280 7.28 -15.89 -7.33
C ASN A 280 5.90 -15.44 -6.76
N GLU A 281 4.77 -15.87 -7.32
CA GLU A 281 3.46 -15.65 -6.69
C GLU A 281 2.94 -16.96 -6.06
N LYS A 282 2.72 -16.93 -4.74
CA LYS A 282 2.28 -18.09 -3.96
C LYS A 282 0.76 -18.24 -4.09
N GLU A 283 0.34 -19.13 -4.99
CA GLU A 283 -1.08 -19.44 -5.21
C GLU A 283 -1.66 -20.22 -4.02
N TRP A 284 -2.52 -19.58 -3.21
CA TRP A 284 -3.16 -20.19 -2.02
C TRP A 284 -4.50 -20.90 -2.33
N LEU A 285 -5.01 -20.80 -3.56
CA LEU A 285 -6.24 -21.47 -4.00
C LEU A 285 -5.97 -22.45 -5.16
N PRO A 286 -6.70 -23.58 -5.22
CA PRO A 286 -6.57 -24.55 -6.31
C PRO A 286 -7.04 -24.00 -7.67
N TRP A 287 -7.76 -22.87 -7.72
CA TRP A 287 -8.28 -22.24 -8.93
C TRP A 287 -7.92 -20.72 -8.87
N PRO A 288 -7.08 -20.19 -9.78
CA PRO A 288 -6.66 -18.79 -9.73
C PRO A 288 -7.76 -17.90 -10.29
N LEU A 289 -8.65 -17.45 -9.41
CA LEU A 289 -9.80 -16.58 -9.75
C LEU A 289 -9.37 -15.13 -10.03
N ILE A 290 -8.20 -14.73 -9.50
CA ILE A 290 -7.59 -13.40 -9.65
C ILE A 290 -6.08 -13.60 -9.81
N THR A 291 -5.50 -12.97 -10.83
CA THR A 291 -4.04 -12.90 -11.02
C THR A 291 -3.63 -11.44 -11.01
N SER A 292 -2.54 -11.11 -10.30
CA SER A 292 -1.93 -9.79 -10.29
C SER A 292 -0.74 -9.80 -11.22
N GLU A 293 -0.67 -8.86 -12.16
CA GLU A 293 0.57 -8.62 -12.90
C GLU A 293 1.12 -7.26 -12.52
N ARG A 294 2.34 -7.25 -12.01
CA ARG A 294 3.09 -6.05 -11.69
C ARG A 294 3.91 -5.65 -12.92
N HIS A 295 3.52 -4.56 -13.57
CA HIS A 295 4.28 -3.99 -14.69
C HIS A 295 4.95 -2.69 -14.25
N VAL A 296 6.28 -2.68 -14.20
CA VAL A 296 7.06 -1.44 -14.03
C VAL A 296 7.29 -0.86 -15.41
N LYS A 297 6.69 0.29 -15.71
CA LYS A 297 6.91 0.95 -16.99
C LYS A 297 8.22 1.72 -16.94
N GLU A 298 9.33 1.08 -17.27
CA GLU A 298 10.63 1.76 -17.39
C GLU A 298 10.59 2.76 -18.56
N ILE A 299 10.65 4.05 -18.24
CA ILE A 299 10.82 5.10 -19.25
C ILE A 299 12.33 5.29 -19.42
N ALA A 300 12.86 4.74 -20.51
CA ALA A 300 14.24 4.96 -20.93
C ALA A 300 14.27 6.03 -22.04
N GLY A 301 15.11 7.05 -21.87
CA GLY A 301 15.26 8.15 -22.82
C GLY A 301 16.73 8.50 -23.07
N GLN A 302 16.99 9.17 -24.19
CA GLN A 302 18.30 9.74 -24.51
C GLN A 302 18.20 11.26 -24.43
N PHE A 303 19.09 11.89 -23.66
CA PHE A 303 19.22 13.33 -23.57
C PHE A 303 20.55 13.76 -24.19
N GLU A 304 20.53 14.73 -25.11
CA GLU A 304 21.74 15.33 -25.68
C GLU A 304 22.03 16.68 -25.02
N LEU A 305 23.23 16.84 -24.46
CA LEU A 305 23.71 18.09 -23.89
C LEU A 305 24.07 19.07 -25.03
N ALA A 306 23.22 20.07 -25.23
CA ALA A 306 23.42 21.16 -26.18
C ALA A 306 23.98 22.42 -25.51
N GLU A 307 24.63 23.27 -26.32
CA GLU A 307 25.13 24.59 -25.91
C GLU A 307 23.93 25.49 -25.51
N GLY A 308 23.99 26.11 -24.32
CA GLY A 308 22.87 26.87 -23.73
C GLY A 308 22.03 26.12 -22.68
N MET A 309 22.21 24.81 -22.50
CA MET A 309 21.55 24.02 -21.44
C MET A 309 22.37 23.91 -20.13
N GLU A 310 23.39 24.76 -19.99
CA GLU A 310 24.35 24.73 -18.89
C GLU A 310 23.66 24.95 -17.54
N GLN A 311 22.84 26.00 -17.43
CA GLN A 311 22.17 26.33 -16.17
C GLN A 311 21.00 25.40 -15.85
N THR A 312 20.29 24.89 -16.86
CA THR A 312 19.06 24.12 -16.67
C THR A 312 19.29 22.63 -16.43
N THR A 313 20.36 22.06 -17.00
CA THR A 313 20.58 20.60 -16.94
C THR A 313 21.97 20.22 -16.43
N LEU A 314 23.01 20.92 -16.89
CA LEU A 314 24.38 20.59 -16.50
C LEU A 314 24.63 20.88 -15.01
N ILE A 315 24.32 22.08 -14.53
CA ILE A 315 24.52 22.46 -13.12
C ILE A 315 23.77 21.52 -12.15
N PRO A 316 22.45 21.25 -12.32
CA PRO A 316 21.74 20.35 -11.42
C PRO A 316 22.31 18.93 -11.39
N LEU A 317 22.73 18.41 -12.54
CA LEU A 317 23.33 17.07 -12.64
C LEU A 317 24.67 17.03 -11.90
N LEU A 318 25.51 18.04 -12.09
CA LEU A 318 26.81 18.14 -11.41
C LEU A 318 26.64 18.37 -9.91
N LYS A 319 25.65 19.16 -9.48
CA LYS A 319 25.28 19.32 -8.06
C LYS A 319 24.89 17.98 -7.44
N TYR A 320 23.98 17.25 -8.10
CA TYR A 320 23.54 15.93 -7.62
C TYR A 320 24.74 14.99 -7.48
N LYS A 321 25.60 14.93 -8.50
CA LYS A 321 26.81 14.12 -8.49
C LYS A 321 27.75 14.50 -7.34
N LEU A 322 28.06 15.79 -7.19
CA LEU A 322 28.95 16.32 -6.15
C LEU A 322 28.45 16.01 -4.72
N LEU A 323 27.15 16.21 -4.48
CA LEU A 323 26.53 15.90 -3.19
C LEU A 323 26.53 14.39 -2.91
N SER A 324 26.37 13.55 -3.94
CA SER A 324 26.38 12.09 -3.78
C SER A 324 27.78 11.50 -3.53
N GLU A 325 28.83 12.07 -4.14
CA GLU A 325 30.18 11.50 -4.10
C GLU A 325 31.00 11.97 -2.89
N THR A 326 30.89 13.24 -2.50
CA THR A 326 31.90 13.86 -1.62
C THR A 326 31.31 14.49 -0.36
N PHE A 327 30.06 14.97 -0.40
CA PHE A 327 29.52 15.82 0.65
C PHE A 327 28.08 15.46 1.04
N SER A 328 27.91 14.52 1.96
CA SER A 328 26.58 14.09 2.43
C SER A 328 25.85 15.14 3.29
N LYS A 329 26.57 16.12 3.85
CA LYS A 329 26.00 17.18 4.73
C LYS A 329 26.29 18.60 4.28
N ALA A 330 26.97 18.80 3.15
CA ALA A 330 27.33 20.15 2.72
C ALA A 330 26.18 20.85 2.00
N ILE A 331 26.17 22.18 2.10
CA ILE A 331 25.19 23.04 1.44
C ILE A 331 25.91 23.87 0.38
N ILE A 332 25.48 23.77 -0.87
CA ILE A 332 25.98 24.60 -1.96
C ILE A 332 25.27 25.95 -1.88
N ARG A 333 26.03 27.04 -1.71
CA ARG A 333 25.51 28.41 -1.59
C ARG A 333 25.47 29.14 -2.91
N ASP A 334 26.47 28.93 -3.76
CA ASP A 334 26.63 29.62 -5.04
C ASP A 334 27.44 28.77 -6.02
N GLU A 335 27.33 29.12 -7.31
CA GLU A 335 28.03 28.46 -8.40
C GLU A 335 28.47 29.45 -9.48
N GLN A 336 29.69 29.29 -9.98
CA GLN A 336 30.21 30.07 -11.10
C GLN A 336 30.84 29.16 -12.15
N ILE A 337 30.40 29.31 -13.39
CA ILE A 337 30.98 28.59 -14.51
C ILE A 337 32.27 29.32 -14.92
N LEU A 338 33.41 28.64 -14.83
CA LEU A 338 34.68 29.21 -15.30
C LEU A 338 34.86 28.97 -16.80
N HIS A 339 34.70 27.72 -17.23
CA HIS A 339 34.80 27.35 -18.63
C HIS A 339 34.05 26.05 -18.91
N VAL A 340 33.34 26.00 -20.03
CA VAL A 340 32.71 24.79 -20.57
C VAL A 340 33.11 24.68 -22.04
N THR A 341 33.59 23.50 -22.43
CA THR A 341 33.87 23.14 -23.81
C THR A 341 32.94 22.03 -24.25
N TYR A 342 32.34 22.24 -25.42
CA TYR A 342 31.53 21.24 -26.11
C TYR A 342 32.38 20.65 -27.24
N ASP A 343 32.80 19.40 -27.07
CA ASP A 343 33.38 18.60 -28.14
C ASP A 343 32.29 17.72 -28.79
N ASN A 344 32.62 17.04 -29.89
CA ASN A 344 31.68 16.22 -30.66
C ASN A 344 31.04 15.10 -29.83
N ASP A 345 31.77 14.55 -28.87
CA ASP A 345 31.34 13.39 -28.06
C ASP A 345 31.30 13.68 -26.55
N LYS A 346 31.97 14.75 -26.10
CA LYS A 346 32.17 15.05 -24.67
C LYS A 346 31.95 16.51 -24.34
N VAL A 347 31.46 16.76 -23.14
CA VAL A 347 31.37 18.08 -22.53
C VAL A 347 32.30 18.09 -21.33
N SER A 348 33.29 18.97 -21.34
CA SER A 348 34.21 19.15 -20.23
C SER A 348 34.25 20.60 -19.79
N GLY A 349 34.69 20.83 -18.56
CA GLY A 349 34.71 22.17 -18.01
C GLY A 349 35.10 22.19 -16.55
N THR A 350 35.21 23.40 -16.03
CA THR A 350 35.49 23.66 -14.63
C THR A 350 34.40 24.58 -14.09
N ILE A 351 33.79 24.15 -12.98
CA ILE A 351 32.81 24.95 -12.24
C ILE A 351 33.38 25.22 -10.86
N LEU A 352 33.20 26.45 -10.40
CA LEU A 352 33.51 26.87 -9.05
C LEU A 352 32.24 26.79 -8.20
N PHE A 353 32.27 26.01 -7.11
CA PHE A 353 31.16 25.90 -6.17
C PHE A 353 31.53 26.56 -4.84
N LEU A 354 30.66 27.42 -4.31
CA LEU A 354 30.76 27.92 -2.95
C LEU A 354 30.03 26.94 -2.03
N ILE A 355 30.78 26.24 -1.19
CA ILE A 355 30.25 25.19 -0.32
C ILE A 355 30.36 25.61 1.13
N ASN A 356 29.31 25.33 1.90
CA ASN A 356 29.32 25.34 3.35
C ASN A 356 29.40 23.88 3.84
N ASP A 357 30.55 23.47 4.35
CA ASP A 357 30.81 22.11 4.85
C ASP A 357 31.56 22.13 6.19
N ASP A 358 31.54 21.00 6.90
CA ASP A 358 32.36 20.77 8.09
C ASP A 358 33.83 20.61 7.70
N ILE A 359 34.66 21.54 8.17
CA ILE A 359 36.10 21.55 7.95
C ILE A 359 36.89 21.02 9.15
N ALA A 360 36.24 20.59 10.23
CA ALA A 360 36.93 20.17 11.45
C ALA A 360 37.50 18.75 11.32
N ILE A 361 38.80 18.60 11.57
CA ILE A 361 39.49 17.30 11.70
C ILE A 361 40.14 17.21 13.08
N LYS A 362 40.08 16.04 13.70
CA LYS A 362 40.74 15.76 14.98
C LYS A 362 42.25 15.59 14.78
N ARG A 363 43.05 16.42 15.46
CA ARG A 363 44.51 16.30 15.56
C ARG A 363 44.90 15.91 16.99
N PRO A 364 45.45 14.71 17.24
CA PRO A 364 45.84 14.28 18.58
C PRO A 364 46.79 15.28 19.25
N ILE A 365 46.55 15.57 20.53
CA ILE A 365 47.43 16.40 21.33
C ILE A 365 48.60 15.52 21.80
N PRO A 366 49.86 15.88 21.52
CA PRO A 366 50.99 15.14 22.05
C PRO A 366 51.02 15.29 23.58
N GLN A 367 50.67 14.22 24.29
CA GLN A 367 50.99 14.08 25.71
C GLN A 367 52.46 13.68 25.76
N GLY A 368 53.33 14.56 26.26
CA GLY A 368 54.77 14.28 26.37
C GLY A 368 55.06 13.00 27.17
N ASP A 369 56.20 12.37 26.85
CA ASP A 369 56.79 11.26 27.64
C ASP A 369 57.10 11.69 29.09
#